data_AF-A0A9D9ISA9-F1
#
_entry.id   AF-A0A9D9ISA9-F1
#
_cell.length_a   1.000
_cell.length_b   1.000
_cell.length_c   1.000
_cell.angle_alpha   90.00
_cell.angle_beta   90.00
_cell.angle_gamma   90.00
#
_symmetry.space_group_name_H-M   'P 1'
#
loop_
_entity.id
_entity.type
_entity.pdbx_description
1 polymer ?
#
loop_
_entity_poly.entity_id
_entity_poly.type
_entity_poly.pdbx_seq_one_letter_code
_entity_poly.pdbx_strand_id
1 'polypeptide(L)'
;MKKLFYFAIMCVAAIEAAACTSAIVTGELTANGRPLLWKHRDASDLDNKVERIDAKGDNYAYIALFNATDTLCRQAWAGCNSTGFAVMNTASYNLKADTVTTMDQEGFLMSKALASCATVDDFERLLQSLPKPLGVEANFGVIDAKGGAAYFETCNYSYRRFDVAGYMIRTNYSKSGRENEGYGYIREKNAERLLAPYIKEKNVTPAVFTETLSRSYYHSLIDKDFATDTVEWIVDRDFIPRHSSSASVVIEGVNQDDNPMATTMWTVLGYPPCGVVEPAWLFDNGVPECLRADSVIWKAPACEKSKILKQEVFPIKRDNGQNYLNIKRLNTINKQNSKQSFENYKKGYATIEKYIKK
;
A
#
# COMPACT_ATOMS: atom_id res chain seq x y z
N MET A 1 -42.16 16.76 -41.37
CA MET A 1 -41.37 15.68 -40.72
C MET A 1 -39.88 16.01 -40.85
N LYS A 2 -39.24 16.52 -39.80
CA LYS A 2 -37.78 16.60 -39.68
C LYS A 2 -37.41 15.84 -38.42
N LYS A 3 -36.85 14.63 -38.57
CA LYS A 3 -36.35 13.84 -37.44
C LYS A 3 -35.00 14.44 -37.02
N LEU A 4 -34.97 15.12 -35.88
CA LEU A 4 -33.72 15.50 -35.22
C LEU A 4 -33.16 14.24 -34.54
N PHE A 5 -32.03 13.74 -35.02
CA PHE A 5 -31.24 12.74 -34.29
C PHE A 5 -30.39 13.48 -33.27
N TYR A 6 -30.72 13.34 -31.98
CA TYR A 6 -29.84 13.74 -30.89
C TYR A 6 -28.80 12.64 -30.69
N PHE A 7 -27.57 12.89 -31.11
CA PHE A 7 -26.42 12.08 -30.71
C PHE A 7 -26.02 12.51 -29.29
N ALA A 8 -26.33 11.69 -28.29
CA ALA A 8 -25.79 11.89 -26.94
C ALA A 8 -24.31 11.50 -26.97
N ILE A 9 -23.42 12.49 -26.96
CA ILE A 9 -22.00 12.28 -26.70
C ILE A 9 -21.90 11.86 -25.23
N MET A 10 -21.70 10.56 -25.00
CA MET A 10 -21.35 10.02 -23.70
C MET A 10 -19.91 10.47 -23.40
N CYS A 11 -19.75 11.55 -22.64
CA CYS A 11 -18.46 11.88 -22.04
C CYS A 11 -18.11 10.75 -21.07
N VAL A 12 -17.31 9.80 -21.52
CA VAL A 12 -16.66 8.83 -20.64
C VAL A 12 -15.62 9.60 -19.84
N ALA A 13 -16.03 10.15 -18.70
CA ALA A 13 -15.08 10.53 -17.68
C ALA A 13 -14.35 9.25 -17.28
N ALA A 14 -13.07 9.13 -17.63
CA ALA A 14 -12.24 8.03 -17.17
C ALA A 14 -12.22 8.10 -15.64
N ILE A 15 -12.93 7.17 -15.00
CA ILE A 15 -12.83 6.97 -13.55
C ILE A 15 -11.37 6.53 -13.33
N GLU A 16 -10.58 7.37 -12.67
CA GLU A 16 -9.24 6.97 -12.22
C GLU A 16 -9.42 5.85 -11.20
N ALA A 17 -9.33 4.62 -11.69
CA ALA A 17 -9.32 3.41 -10.89
C ALA A 17 -8.19 3.49 -9.84
N ALA A 18 -8.47 3.07 -8.61
CA ALA A 18 -7.51 3.05 -7.51
C ALA A 18 -6.34 2.12 -7.86
N ALA A 19 -5.21 2.68 -8.27
CA ALA A 19 -4.16 1.96 -8.97
C ALA A 19 -3.06 1.34 -8.06
N CYS A 20 -3.39 0.77 -6.90
CA CYS A 20 -2.40 0.23 -5.96
C CYS A 20 -1.40 -0.80 -6.55
N THR A 21 -0.18 -0.83 -6.02
CA THR A 21 0.86 -1.85 -6.31
C THR A 21 1.27 -2.51 -5.00
N SER A 22 1.53 -3.80 -4.99
CA SER A 22 1.87 -4.53 -3.77
C SER A 22 2.84 -5.67 -4.02
N ALA A 23 3.54 -6.09 -2.97
CA ALA A 23 4.35 -7.29 -2.98
C ALA A 23 4.35 -7.98 -1.60
N ILE A 24 4.53 -9.29 -1.62
CA ILE A 24 4.95 -10.08 -0.46
C ILE A 24 6.32 -10.67 -0.78
N VAL A 25 7.25 -10.60 0.18
CA VAL A 25 8.56 -11.24 0.11
C VAL A 25 8.76 -12.06 1.37
N THR A 26 9.00 -13.36 1.23
CA THR A 26 9.28 -14.25 2.36
C THR A 26 10.69 -14.03 2.90
N GLY A 27 10.89 -14.40 4.15
CA GLY A 27 12.16 -14.19 4.88
C GLY A 27 13.43 -14.67 4.17
N GLU A 28 13.34 -15.74 3.38
CA GLU A 28 14.48 -16.32 2.66
C GLU A 28 15.14 -15.38 1.62
N LEU A 29 14.45 -14.31 1.22
CA LEU A 29 14.93 -13.32 0.26
C LEU A 29 15.22 -11.95 0.89
N THR A 30 14.96 -11.79 2.20
CA THR A 30 15.11 -10.51 2.90
C THR A 30 16.41 -10.47 3.67
N ALA A 31 16.97 -9.27 3.83
CA ALA A 31 18.31 -9.10 4.41
C ALA A 31 18.43 -9.57 5.86
N ASN A 32 17.32 -9.63 6.60
CA ASN A 32 17.27 -10.00 8.02
C ASN A 32 16.43 -11.26 8.29
N GLY A 33 16.02 -11.99 7.26
CA GLY A 33 15.19 -13.19 7.40
C GLY A 33 13.71 -12.94 7.68
N ARG A 34 13.27 -11.68 7.87
CA ARG A 34 11.89 -11.35 8.24
C ARG A 34 11.02 -11.13 7.00
N PRO A 35 9.77 -11.63 6.95
CA PRO A 35 8.90 -11.42 5.80
C PRO A 35 8.46 -9.96 5.66
N LEU A 36 8.27 -9.49 4.42
CA LEU A 36 7.85 -8.14 4.09
C LEU A 36 6.53 -8.15 3.32
N LEU A 37 5.57 -7.35 3.78
CA LEU A 37 4.29 -7.09 3.13
C LEU A 37 4.23 -5.62 2.73
N TRP A 38 4.30 -5.33 1.44
CA TRP A 38 4.32 -3.96 0.92
C TRP A 38 3.04 -3.59 0.18
N LYS A 39 2.57 -2.37 0.42
CA LYS A 39 1.53 -1.69 -0.34
C LYS A 39 1.95 -0.27 -0.71
N HIS A 40 1.99 0.01 -2.01
CA HIS A 40 1.93 1.35 -2.57
C HIS A 40 0.46 1.71 -2.82
N ARG A 41 -0.05 2.70 -2.09
CA ARG A 41 -1.48 3.03 -2.06
C ARG A 41 -1.79 4.20 -2.99
N ASP A 42 -2.60 3.92 -4.00
CA ASP A 42 -3.28 4.92 -4.81
C ASP A 42 -4.75 4.99 -4.43
N ALA A 43 -5.25 6.20 -4.23
CA ALA A 43 -6.61 6.42 -3.77
C ALA A 43 -7.15 7.78 -4.18
N SER A 44 -8.47 7.91 -4.14
CA SER A 44 -9.16 9.19 -4.24
C SER A 44 -8.96 10.04 -2.98
N ASP A 45 -8.98 9.42 -1.80
CA ASP A 45 -8.62 10.08 -0.53
C ASP A 45 -7.11 10.03 -0.32
N LEU A 46 -6.48 11.19 -0.51
CA LEU A 46 -5.03 11.38 -0.41
C LEU A 46 -4.57 11.64 1.03
N ASP A 47 -5.47 12.02 1.93
CA ASP A 47 -5.13 12.37 3.30
C ASP A 47 -5.29 11.12 4.17
N ASN A 48 -4.19 10.62 4.72
CA ASN A 48 -4.16 9.37 5.51
C ASN A 48 -3.55 9.61 6.89
N LYS A 49 -3.86 8.70 7.81
CA LYS A 49 -3.31 8.64 9.17
C LYS A 49 -3.04 7.20 9.57
N VAL A 50 -2.20 7.00 10.57
CA VAL A 50 -2.01 5.72 11.26
C VAL A 50 -2.53 5.87 12.68
N GLU A 51 -3.36 4.92 13.11
CA GLU A 51 -3.84 4.88 14.49
C GLU A 51 -3.69 3.47 15.07
N ARG A 52 -3.57 3.43 16.40
CA ARG A 52 -3.67 2.20 17.19
C ARG A 52 -5.11 2.02 17.65
N ILE A 53 -5.62 0.81 17.49
CA ILE A 53 -6.90 0.34 18.02
C ILE A 53 -6.59 -0.67 19.12
N ASP A 54 -7.07 -0.40 20.33
CA ASP A 54 -6.84 -1.26 21.48
C ASP A 54 -7.68 -2.54 21.42
N ALA A 55 -7.19 -3.58 22.10
CA ALA A 55 -7.90 -4.83 22.26
C ALA A 55 -9.23 -4.61 22.98
N LYS A 56 -10.27 -5.33 22.56
CA LYS A 56 -11.61 -5.25 23.19
C LYS A 56 -12.29 -6.61 23.16
N GLY A 57 -12.56 -7.16 24.35
CA GLY A 57 -13.06 -8.53 24.47
C GLY A 57 -12.06 -9.51 23.87
N ASP A 58 -12.52 -10.36 22.96
CA ASP A 58 -11.68 -11.34 22.27
C ASP A 58 -10.92 -10.77 21.07
N ASN A 59 -11.11 -9.48 20.74
CA ASN A 59 -10.42 -8.86 19.61
C ASN A 59 -8.98 -8.46 19.95
N TYR A 60 -8.08 -8.69 19.01
CA TYR A 60 -6.69 -8.24 19.06
C TYR A 60 -6.58 -6.72 18.93
N ALA A 61 -5.57 -6.15 19.60
CA ALA A 61 -5.12 -4.78 19.32
C ALA A 61 -4.40 -4.75 17.97
N TYR A 62 -4.50 -3.64 17.24
CA TYR A 62 -3.82 -3.47 15.95
C TYR A 62 -3.45 -2.02 15.65
N ILE A 63 -2.46 -1.84 14.78
CA ILE A 63 -2.18 -0.55 14.12
C ILE A 63 -2.57 -0.67 12.65
N ALA A 64 -3.11 0.41 12.11
CA ALA A 64 -3.48 0.43 10.70
C ALA A 64 -3.44 1.83 10.10
N LEU A 65 -3.29 1.87 8.78
CA LEU A 65 -3.48 3.06 7.97
C LEU A 65 -4.98 3.25 7.68
N PHE A 66 -5.49 4.44 7.95
CA PHE A 66 -6.86 4.86 7.71
C PHE A 66 -6.88 6.13 6.86
N ASN A 67 -8.01 6.38 6.18
CA ASN A 67 -8.28 7.70 5.64
C ASN A 67 -8.38 8.70 6.80
N ALA A 68 -7.87 9.92 6.64
CA ALA A 68 -8.00 10.97 7.65
C ALA A 68 -9.48 11.27 7.96
N THR A 69 -10.33 11.21 6.92
CA THR A 69 -11.79 11.39 6.98
C THR A 69 -12.51 10.32 7.80
N ASP A 70 -11.91 9.14 7.98
CA ASP A 70 -12.43 8.08 8.84
C ASP A 70 -12.06 8.36 10.31
N THR A 71 -12.81 9.28 10.94
CA THR A 71 -12.60 9.68 12.35
C THR A 71 -12.85 8.55 13.34
N LEU A 72 -13.57 7.50 12.94
CA LEU A 72 -13.88 6.34 13.76
C LEU A 72 -12.96 5.15 13.49
N CYS A 73 -12.02 5.27 12.54
CA CYS A 73 -11.05 4.24 12.19
C CYS A 73 -11.71 2.88 11.88
N ARG A 74 -12.80 2.90 11.09
CA ARG A 74 -13.57 1.71 10.75
C ARG A 74 -12.99 0.93 9.56
N GLN A 75 -12.25 1.59 8.68
CA GLN A 75 -11.78 1.04 7.42
C GLN A 75 -10.25 1.09 7.31
N ALA A 76 -9.59 0.01 7.73
CA ALA A 76 -8.16 -0.15 7.60
C ALA A 76 -7.77 -0.41 6.14
N TRP A 77 -6.69 0.22 5.65
CA TRP A 77 -6.19 0.06 4.29
C TRP A 77 -4.84 -0.67 4.20
N ALA A 78 -4.19 -0.90 5.34
CA ALA A 78 -3.09 -1.82 5.60
C ALA A 78 -2.83 -1.81 7.11
N GLY A 79 -2.37 -2.91 7.70
CA GLY A 79 -2.04 -2.91 9.13
C GLY A 79 -1.53 -4.24 9.65
N CYS A 80 -1.17 -4.27 10.92
CA CYS A 80 -0.77 -5.47 11.65
C CYS A 80 -1.30 -5.47 13.09
N ASN A 81 -1.49 -6.65 13.66
CA ASN A 81 -2.06 -6.82 15.00
C ASN A 81 -1.07 -7.43 16.02
N SER A 82 -1.53 -7.58 17.27
CA SER A 82 -0.72 -8.08 18.39
C SER A 82 -0.22 -9.51 18.25
N THR A 83 -0.74 -10.28 17.29
CA THR A 83 -0.29 -11.66 17.01
C THR A 83 0.78 -11.73 15.93
N GLY A 84 1.10 -10.59 15.30
CA GLY A 84 2.00 -10.51 14.14
C GLY A 84 1.32 -10.83 12.80
N PHE A 85 0.00 -11.02 12.80
CA PHE A 85 -0.80 -11.04 11.58
C PHE A 85 -0.82 -9.65 10.93
N ALA A 86 -0.62 -9.60 9.63
CA ALA A 86 -0.68 -8.37 8.85
C ALA A 86 -1.45 -8.56 7.55
N VAL A 87 -2.15 -7.51 7.12
CA VAL A 87 -2.96 -7.53 5.90
C VAL A 87 -2.88 -6.21 5.15
N MET A 88 -2.93 -6.31 3.83
CA MET A 88 -3.14 -5.18 2.92
C MET A 88 -3.93 -5.66 1.70
N ASN A 89 -4.38 -4.73 0.85
CA ASN A 89 -5.04 -5.09 -0.41
C ASN A 89 -4.62 -4.22 -1.60
N THR A 90 -4.88 -4.73 -2.79
CA THR A 90 -5.04 -3.96 -4.03
C THR A 90 -6.45 -4.21 -4.56
N ALA A 91 -7.10 -3.20 -5.13
CA ALA A 91 -8.38 -3.40 -5.82
C ALA A 91 -8.15 -4.27 -7.07
N SER A 92 -9.05 -5.19 -7.39
CA SER A 92 -9.02 -5.96 -8.63
C SER A 92 -10.20 -5.57 -9.50
N TYR A 93 -10.02 -5.59 -10.82
CA TYR A 93 -11.03 -5.15 -11.79
C TYR A 93 -11.42 -6.25 -12.79
N ASN A 94 -10.94 -7.48 -12.60
CA ASN A 94 -11.13 -8.59 -13.52
C ASN A 94 -11.68 -9.87 -12.86
N LEU A 95 -12.20 -9.81 -11.63
CA LEU A 95 -12.76 -10.97 -10.92
C LEU A 95 -14.30 -10.97 -10.94
N LYS A 96 -14.93 -9.82 -10.70
CA LYS A 96 -16.38 -9.70 -10.57
C LYS A 96 -17.05 -10.00 -11.90
N ALA A 97 -17.98 -10.95 -11.87
CA ALA A 97 -18.82 -11.33 -13.02
C ALA A 97 -20.32 -11.26 -12.66
N ASP A 98 -20.64 -10.64 -11.53
CA ASP A 98 -21.99 -10.53 -10.97
C ASP A 98 -22.54 -9.10 -11.08
N THR A 99 -23.81 -8.92 -10.69
CA THR A 99 -24.52 -7.64 -10.71
C THR A 99 -24.62 -6.97 -9.33
N VAL A 100 -23.80 -7.37 -8.34
CA VAL A 100 -23.78 -6.73 -7.01
C VAL A 100 -23.37 -5.26 -7.17
N THR A 101 -24.11 -4.38 -6.52
CA THR A 101 -23.92 -2.92 -6.58
C THR A 101 -23.34 -2.33 -5.30
N THR A 102 -23.57 -2.97 -4.14
CA THR A 102 -22.95 -2.58 -2.87
C THR A 102 -21.53 -3.13 -2.82
N MET A 103 -20.54 -2.27 -3.05
CA MET A 103 -19.12 -2.59 -3.10
C MET A 103 -18.33 -1.79 -2.04
N ASP A 104 -17.02 -1.68 -2.21
CA ASP A 104 -16.09 -0.89 -1.39
C ASP A 104 -16.05 -1.33 0.10
N GLN A 105 -16.19 -2.64 0.36
CA GLN A 105 -16.15 -3.21 1.72
C GLN A 105 -14.76 -3.69 2.15
N GLU A 106 -13.72 -3.50 1.33
CA GLU A 106 -12.36 -4.02 1.59
C GLU A 106 -11.80 -3.50 2.92
N GLY A 107 -12.04 -2.22 3.22
CA GLY A 107 -11.55 -1.59 4.44
C GLY A 107 -12.19 -2.17 5.70
N PHE A 108 -13.50 -2.43 5.68
CA PHE A 108 -14.20 -3.07 6.79
C PHE A 108 -13.74 -4.53 6.99
N LEU A 109 -13.54 -5.25 5.88
CA LEU A 109 -13.03 -6.61 5.91
C LEU A 109 -11.62 -6.67 6.54
N MET A 110 -10.72 -5.77 6.15
CA MET A 110 -9.38 -5.69 6.74
C MET A 110 -9.41 -5.32 8.22
N SER A 111 -10.24 -4.36 8.64
CA SER A 111 -10.41 -4.06 10.08
C SER A 111 -10.88 -5.28 10.87
N LYS A 112 -11.82 -6.05 10.33
CA LYS A 112 -12.29 -7.30 10.96
C LYS A 112 -11.19 -8.35 11.02
N ALA A 113 -10.40 -8.50 9.95
CA ALA A 113 -9.26 -9.41 9.91
C ALA A 113 -8.21 -9.04 10.96
N LEU A 114 -7.81 -7.77 11.03
CA LEU A 114 -6.85 -7.28 12.03
C LEU A 114 -7.34 -7.50 13.46
N ALA A 115 -8.64 -7.36 13.71
CA ALA A 115 -9.22 -7.60 15.02
C ALA A 115 -9.34 -9.08 15.42
N SER A 116 -9.31 -10.04 14.48
CA SER A 116 -9.72 -11.43 14.77
C SER A 116 -8.82 -12.54 14.23
N CYS A 117 -7.92 -12.26 13.29
CA CYS A 117 -7.05 -13.27 12.68
C CYS A 117 -5.66 -13.29 13.32
N ALA A 118 -5.11 -14.47 13.56
CA ALA A 118 -3.72 -14.65 13.99
C ALA A 118 -2.82 -15.22 12.88
N THR A 119 -3.40 -15.88 11.89
CA THR A 119 -2.70 -16.60 10.82
C THR A 119 -3.34 -16.37 9.46
N VAL A 120 -2.60 -16.68 8.39
CA VAL A 120 -3.11 -16.76 7.02
C VAL A 120 -4.34 -17.68 6.94
N ASP A 121 -4.33 -18.81 7.65
CA ASP A 121 -5.45 -19.73 7.69
C ASP A 121 -6.67 -19.16 8.43
N ASP A 122 -6.48 -18.31 9.45
CA ASP A 122 -7.59 -17.59 10.07
C ASP A 122 -8.25 -16.62 9.10
N PHE A 123 -7.46 -15.93 8.26
CA PHE A 123 -8.02 -15.05 7.25
C PHE A 123 -8.84 -15.83 6.21
N GLU A 124 -8.36 -17.01 5.80
CA GLU A 124 -9.14 -17.89 4.94
C GLU A 124 -10.47 -18.32 5.58
N ARG A 125 -10.43 -18.75 6.84
CA ARG A 125 -11.65 -19.10 7.61
C ARG A 125 -12.58 -17.89 7.77
N LEU A 126 -12.04 -16.69 7.97
CA LEU A 126 -12.82 -15.45 8.02
C LEU A 126 -13.56 -15.24 6.69
N LEU A 127 -12.86 -15.33 5.55
CA LEU A 127 -13.47 -15.20 4.23
C LEU A 127 -14.59 -16.23 4.01
N GLN A 128 -14.41 -17.47 4.44
CA GLN A 128 -15.43 -18.53 4.34
C GLN A 128 -16.66 -18.23 5.21
N SER A 129 -16.45 -17.77 6.45
CA SER A 129 -17.52 -17.58 7.44
C SER A 129 -18.42 -16.37 7.19
N LEU A 130 -17.93 -15.35 6.48
CA LEU A 130 -18.66 -14.11 6.25
C LEU A 130 -19.88 -14.31 5.33
N PRO A 131 -21.02 -13.65 5.59
CA PRO A 131 -22.16 -13.67 4.69
C PRO A 131 -21.78 -13.11 3.32
N LYS A 132 -22.38 -13.66 2.27
CA LYS A 132 -22.17 -13.24 0.88
C LYS A 132 -23.40 -12.45 0.37
N PRO A 133 -23.23 -11.48 -0.55
CA PRO A 133 -21.96 -11.03 -1.13
C PRO A 133 -21.07 -10.28 -0.13
N LEU A 134 -19.76 -10.40 -0.28
CA LEU A 134 -18.78 -9.68 0.54
C LEU A 134 -18.75 -8.17 0.25
N GLY A 135 -19.14 -7.75 -0.97
CA GLY A 135 -19.01 -6.37 -1.42
C GLY A 135 -17.56 -5.96 -1.68
N VAL A 136 -16.73 -6.91 -2.13
CA VAL A 136 -15.31 -6.69 -2.41
C VAL A 136 -14.91 -7.23 -3.77
N GLU A 137 -13.89 -6.60 -4.37
CA GLU A 137 -13.17 -7.13 -5.52
C GLU A 137 -11.69 -6.73 -5.40
N ALA A 138 -10.86 -7.62 -4.85
CA ALA A 138 -9.52 -7.26 -4.42
C ALA A 138 -8.55 -8.45 -4.35
N ASN A 139 -7.25 -8.14 -4.44
CA ASN A 139 -6.19 -9.04 -3.99
C ASN A 139 -5.78 -8.64 -2.58
N PHE A 140 -6.07 -9.46 -1.58
CA PHE A 140 -5.60 -9.28 -0.20
C PHE A 140 -4.30 -10.03 0.00
N GLY A 141 -3.24 -9.34 0.40
CA GLY A 141 -1.99 -9.99 0.80
C GLY A 141 -1.90 -10.06 2.32
N VAL A 142 -1.48 -11.21 2.82
CA VAL A 142 -1.44 -11.54 4.24
C VAL A 142 -0.10 -12.18 4.58
N ILE A 143 0.48 -11.78 5.71
CA ILE A 143 1.60 -12.49 6.35
C ILE A 143 1.28 -12.70 7.84
N ASP A 144 1.92 -13.68 8.48
CA ASP A 144 1.79 -13.92 9.91
C ASP A 144 3.11 -14.31 10.60
N ALA A 145 3.11 -14.30 11.93
CA ALA A 145 4.27 -14.65 12.75
C ALA A 145 4.61 -16.16 12.76
N LYS A 146 3.80 -17.01 12.12
CA LYS A 146 4.08 -18.45 11.95
C LYS A 146 4.76 -18.75 10.62
N GLY A 147 5.09 -17.72 9.84
CA GLY A 147 5.73 -17.84 8.53
C GLY A 147 4.74 -18.01 7.38
N GLY A 148 3.44 -17.90 7.63
CA GLY A 148 2.43 -17.87 6.58
C GLY A 148 2.56 -16.60 5.72
N ALA A 149 2.45 -16.77 4.41
CA ALA A 149 2.47 -15.68 3.44
C ALA A 149 1.60 -16.05 2.24
N ALA A 150 0.54 -15.29 1.96
CA ALA A 150 -0.39 -15.61 0.88
C ALA A 150 -1.08 -14.38 0.29
N TYR A 151 -1.46 -14.48 -0.98
CA TYR A 151 -2.47 -13.62 -1.60
C TYR A 151 -3.81 -14.35 -1.71
N PHE A 152 -4.89 -13.63 -1.43
CA PHE A 152 -6.27 -14.05 -1.66
C PHE A 152 -6.88 -13.14 -2.71
N GLU A 153 -7.12 -13.69 -3.90
CA GLU A 153 -7.82 -13.00 -4.98
C GLU A 153 -9.32 -13.23 -4.77
N THR A 154 -10.01 -12.21 -4.27
CA THR A 154 -11.35 -12.33 -3.67
C THR A 154 -12.36 -11.45 -4.41
N CYS A 155 -13.51 -12.03 -4.74
CA CYS A 155 -14.68 -11.31 -5.23
C CYS A 155 -15.87 -11.49 -4.27
N ASN A 156 -17.05 -11.03 -4.69
CA ASN A 156 -18.25 -11.03 -3.87
C ASN A 156 -18.64 -12.40 -3.28
N TYR A 157 -18.40 -13.49 -4.00
CA TYR A 157 -18.92 -14.82 -3.63
C TYR A 157 -17.84 -15.88 -3.42
N SER A 158 -16.62 -15.66 -3.89
CA SER A 158 -15.54 -16.65 -3.86
C SER A 158 -14.18 -15.98 -3.71
N TYR A 159 -13.17 -16.78 -3.38
CA TYR A 159 -11.79 -16.35 -3.40
C TYR A 159 -10.91 -17.48 -3.93
N ARG A 160 -9.68 -17.13 -4.36
CA ARG A 160 -8.61 -18.08 -4.62
C ARG A 160 -7.36 -17.70 -3.84
N ARG A 161 -6.84 -18.67 -3.08
CA ARG A 161 -5.60 -18.53 -2.30
C ARG A 161 -4.38 -18.86 -3.15
N PHE A 162 -3.32 -18.09 -2.98
CA PHE A 162 -2.01 -18.27 -3.58
C PHE A 162 -0.95 -18.11 -2.49
N ASP A 163 -0.42 -19.22 -1.98
CA ASP A 163 0.71 -19.18 -1.06
C ASP A 163 1.95 -18.62 -1.76
N VAL A 164 2.72 -17.81 -1.04
CA VAL A 164 3.90 -17.14 -1.57
C VAL A 164 5.14 -17.94 -1.23
N ALA A 165 5.84 -18.41 -2.27
CA ALA A 165 7.19 -18.97 -2.16
C ALA A 165 8.19 -17.95 -2.72
N GLY A 166 9.09 -17.43 -1.89
CA GLY A 166 10.04 -16.39 -2.27
C GLY A 166 9.41 -15.00 -2.30
N TYR A 167 8.70 -14.68 -3.38
CA TYR A 167 8.00 -13.39 -3.50
C TYR A 167 6.85 -13.45 -4.50
N MET A 168 5.90 -12.52 -4.35
CA MET A 168 4.79 -12.35 -5.27
C MET A 168 4.38 -10.89 -5.34
N ILE A 169 4.04 -10.41 -6.54
CA ILE A 169 3.57 -9.05 -6.80
C ILE A 169 2.09 -9.11 -7.21
N ARG A 170 1.32 -8.10 -6.78
CA ARG A 170 -0.04 -7.86 -7.27
C ARG A 170 -0.27 -6.37 -7.52
N THR A 171 -0.89 -6.06 -8.65
CA THR A 171 -1.42 -4.73 -8.99
C THR A 171 -2.94 -4.81 -9.06
N ASN A 172 -3.59 -4.06 -9.97
CA ASN A 172 -5.04 -3.94 -9.96
C ASN A 172 -5.76 -4.93 -10.83
N TYR A 173 -5.29 -6.16 -10.74
CA TYR A 173 -5.89 -7.30 -11.38
C TYR A 173 -5.47 -8.56 -10.64
N SER A 174 -6.26 -9.59 -10.82
CA SER A 174 -6.06 -10.91 -10.24
C SER A 174 -5.57 -11.85 -11.34
N LYS A 175 -4.57 -12.68 -11.02
CA LYS A 175 -4.03 -13.68 -11.95
C LYS A 175 -5.05 -14.78 -12.27
N SER A 176 -6.01 -15.00 -11.38
CA SER A 176 -7.16 -15.91 -11.59
C SER A 176 -8.37 -15.26 -12.25
N GLY A 177 -8.33 -13.94 -12.46
CA GLY A 177 -9.42 -13.22 -13.12
C GLY A 177 -9.40 -13.35 -14.63
N ARG A 178 -10.31 -12.63 -15.28
CA ARG A 178 -10.41 -12.58 -16.75
C ARG A 178 -9.16 -11.94 -17.36
N GLU A 179 -8.69 -12.53 -18.44
CA GLU A 179 -7.46 -12.11 -19.10
C GLU A 179 -7.62 -10.70 -19.72
N ASN A 180 -6.61 -9.85 -19.57
CA ASN A 180 -6.55 -8.50 -20.16
C ASN A 180 -7.67 -7.52 -19.78
N GLU A 181 -8.50 -7.83 -18.78
CA GLU A 181 -9.58 -6.95 -18.29
C GLU A 181 -9.21 -6.18 -17.01
N GLY A 182 -7.98 -6.33 -16.53
CA GLY A 182 -7.50 -5.67 -15.33
C GLY A 182 -6.72 -4.37 -15.60
N TYR A 183 -6.16 -3.78 -14.55
CA TYR A 183 -5.29 -2.60 -14.65
C TYR A 183 -3.94 -2.82 -13.95
N GLY A 184 -2.90 -2.11 -14.41
CA GLY A 184 -1.60 -2.12 -13.75
C GLY A 184 -0.60 -3.16 -14.26
N TYR A 185 -0.76 -3.69 -15.47
CA TYR A 185 0.20 -4.60 -16.10
C TYR A 185 1.60 -3.99 -16.26
N ILE A 186 1.68 -2.72 -16.69
CA ILE A 186 2.96 -2.00 -16.83
C ILE A 186 3.62 -1.84 -15.45
N ARG A 187 2.85 -1.50 -14.42
CA ARG A 187 3.35 -1.35 -13.05
C ARG A 187 3.86 -2.64 -12.45
N GLU A 188 3.20 -3.76 -12.72
CA GLU A 188 3.68 -5.07 -12.29
C GLU A 188 5.06 -5.33 -12.88
N LYS A 189 5.23 -5.14 -14.21
CA LYS A 189 6.54 -5.25 -14.88
C LYS A 189 7.58 -4.27 -14.34
N ASN A 190 7.16 -3.05 -13.98
CA ASN A 190 8.05 -2.07 -13.34
C ASN A 190 8.54 -2.58 -11.99
N ALA A 191 7.62 -3.09 -11.15
CA ALA A 191 7.94 -3.63 -9.84
C ALA A 191 8.85 -4.87 -9.95
N GLU A 192 8.56 -5.79 -10.88
CA GLU A 192 9.41 -6.95 -11.17
C GLU A 192 10.84 -6.53 -11.54
N ARG A 193 10.97 -5.56 -12.46
CA ARG A 193 12.28 -5.06 -12.91
C ARG A 193 13.08 -4.42 -11.78
N LEU A 194 12.44 -3.57 -11.00
CA LEU A 194 13.09 -2.82 -9.91
C LEU A 194 13.46 -3.72 -8.73
N LEU A 195 12.65 -4.74 -8.46
CA LEU A 195 12.87 -5.67 -7.34
C LEU A 195 13.90 -6.77 -7.68
N ALA A 196 14.03 -7.15 -8.95
CA ALA A 196 14.87 -8.26 -9.40
C ALA A 196 16.33 -8.27 -8.89
N PRO A 197 17.07 -7.13 -8.85
CA PRO A 197 18.43 -7.13 -8.32
C PRO A 197 18.49 -7.58 -6.86
N TYR A 198 17.53 -7.11 -6.04
CA TYR A 198 17.49 -7.41 -4.61
C TYR A 198 17.06 -8.84 -4.30
N ILE A 199 16.17 -9.39 -5.15
CA ILE A 199 15.77 -10.80 -5.08
C ILE A 199 16.96 -11.71 -5.39
N LYS A 200 17.71 -11.39 -6.45
CA LYS A 200 18.91 -12.15 -6.84
C LYS A 200 19.96 -12.16 -5.73
N GLU A 201 20.12 -11.05 -5.03
CA GLU A 201 21.08 -10.89 -3.94
C GLU A 201 20.56 -11.31 -2.56
N LYS A 202 19.27 -11.70 -2.45
CA LYS A 202 18.58 -12.03 -1.19
C LYS A 202 18.75 -10.96 -0.12
N ASN A 203 18.69 -9.69 -0.53
CA ASN A 203 18.93 -8.54 0.34
C ASN A 203 17.76 -7.54 0.33
N VAL A 204 16.54 -8.02 0.13
CA VAL A 204 15.36 -7.16 0.16
C VAL A 204 15.19 -6.58 1.56
N THR A 205 15.03 -5.26 1.65
CA THR A 205 14.75 -4.52 2.89
C THR A 205 13.49 -3.68 2.73
N PRO A 206 12.88 -3.19 3.83
CA PRO A 206 11.80 -2.22 3.73
C PRO A 206 12.13 -0.99 2.86
N ALA A 207 13.39 -0.53 2.91
CA ALA A 207 13.85 0.62 2.13
C ALA A 207 13.86 0.34 0.61
N VAL A 208 14.00 -0.91 0.16
CA VAL A 208 13.86 -1.26 -1.26
C VAL A 208 12.48 -0.84 -1.76
N PHE A 209 11.43 -1.07 -0.97
CA PHE A 209 10.09 -0.69 -1.35
C PHE A 209 9.84 0.82 -1.27
N THR A 210 10.15 1.48 -0.14
CA THR A 210 9.81 2.90 0.03
C THR A 210 10.79 3.84 -0.67
N GLU A 211 12.07 3.48 -0.76
CA GLU A 211 13.13 4.34 -1.29
C GLU A 211 13.54 4.01 -2.72
N THR A 212 13.23 2.79 -3.21
CA THR A 212 13.44 2.42 -4.62
C THR A 212 12.12 2.36 -5.39
N LEU A 213 11.26 1.38 -5.11
CA LEU A 213 10.05 1.15 -5.92
C LEU A 213 9.06 2.34 -5.85
N SER A 214 8.83 2.89 -4.65
CA SER A 214 7.91 4.01 -4.43
C SER A 214 8.47 5.38 -4.85
N ARG A 215 9.70 5.43 -5.36
CA ARG A 215 10.40 6.65 -5.79
C ARG A 215 11.00 6.57 -7.19
N SER A 216 10.83 5.44 -7.85
CA SER A 216 11.28 5.20 -9.23
C SER A 216 10.21 5.62 -10.22
N TYR A 217 10.65 6.26 -11.30
CA TYR A 217 9.84 6.55 -12.48
C TYR A 217 10.31 5.67 -13.63
N TYR A 218 10.57 4.40 -13.34
CA TYR A 218 10.84 3.38 -14.34
C TYR A 218 9.59 3.01 -15.11
N HIS A 219 9.70 2.92 -16.44
CA HIS A 219 8.62 2.50 -17.33
C HIS A 219 9.05 1.34 -18.22
N SER A 220 8.45 0.16 -18.03
CA SER A 220 8.86 -1.10 -18.67
C SER A 220 8.72 -1.15 -20.19
N LEU A 221 7.83 -0.34 -20.79
CA LEU A 221 7.75 -0.23 -22.26
C LEU A 221 8.84 0.68 -22.86
N ILE A 222 9.42 1.57 -22.04
CA ILE A 222 10.46 2.53 -22.45
C ILE A 222 11.84 2.02 -22.03
N ASP A 223 11.89 1.12 -21.03
CA ASP A 223 13.10 0.60 -20.38
C ASP A 223 14.00 1.73 -19.85
N LYS A 224 13.38 2.70 -19.18
CA LYS A 224 14.07 3.86 -18.62
C LYS A 224 13.44 4.30 -17.29
N ASP A 225 14.30 4.65 -16.33
CA ASP A 225 13.91 5.36 -15.12
C ASP A 225 14.17 6.85 -15.24
N PHE A 226 13.09 7.63 -15.33
CA PHE A 226 13.15 9.08 -15.44
C PHE A 226 13.65 9.77 -14.16
N ALA A 227 13.67 9.09 -13.01
CA ALA A 227 14.28 9.63 -11.78
C ALA A 227 15.79 9.87 -11.95
N THR A 228 16.43 9.12 -12.84
CA THR A 228 17.88 9.21 -13.12
C THR A 228 18.23 10.02 -14.36
N ASP A 229 17.21 10.60 -15.01
CA ASP A 229 17.34 11.32 -16.26
C ASP A 229 17.65 12.82 -16.05
N THR A 230 17.93 13.54 -17.13
CA THR A 230 18.22 14.99 -17.10
C THR A 230 17.03 15.87 -17.46
N VAL A 231 15.90 15.26 -17.86
CA VAL A 231 14.67 15.96 -18.23
C VAL A 231 14.06 16.70 -17.03
N GLU A 232 13.39 17.81 -17.30
CA GLU A 232 12.72 18.59 -16.26
C GLU A 232 11.30 18.12 -15.99
N TRP A 233 10.58 17.74 -17.03
CA TRP A 233 9.16 17.39 -16.99
C TRP A 233 8.93 16.03 -17.63
N ILE A 234 8.03 15.24 -17.02
CA ILE A 234 7.55 13.99 -17.59
C ILE A 234 6.03 13.91 -17.53
N VAL A 235 5.46 13.06 -18.38
CA VAL A 235 4.04 12.69 -18.31
C VAL A 235 3.87 11.58 -17.29
N ASP A 236 3.10 11.84 -16.24
CA ASP A 236 2.87 10.92 -15.12
C ASP A 236 1.86 9.82 -15.50
N ARG A 237 2.36 8.74 -16.09
CA ARG A 237 1.55 7.61 -16.56
C ARG A 237 2.23 6.28 -16.28
N ASP A 238 1.45 5.34 -15.76
CA ASP A 238 1.83 3.94 -15.54
C ASP A 238 3.09 3.67 -14.69
N PHE A 239 3.60 4.69 -14.01
CA PHE A 239 4.58 4.56 -12.94
C PHE A 239 3.95 3.96 -11.67
N ILE A 240 4.80 3.42 -10.79
CA ILE A 240 4.38 2.98 -9.46
C ILE A 240 3.95 4.22 -8.65
N PRO A 241 4.84 5.20 -8.36
CA PRO A 241 4.40 6.49 -7.83
C PRO A 241 3.75 7.33 -8.91
N ARG A 242 2.63 7.96 -8.59
CA ARG A 242 1.89 8.86 -9.47
C ARG A 242 1.05 9.86 -8.71
N HIS A 243 0.37 10.76 -9.40
CA HIS A 243 -0.43 11.81 -8.82
C HIS A 243 -1.50 11.28 -7.84
N SER A 244 -2.04 10.08 -8.03
CA SER A 244 -3.01 9.48 -7.09
C SER A 244 -2.39 8.82 -5.85
N SER A 245 -1.06 8.76 -5.74
CA SER A 245 -0.40 8.04 -4.66
C SER A 245 -0.52 8.81 -3.34
N SER A 246 -0.86 8.07 -2.28
CA SER A 246 -1.31 8.60 -0.99
C SER A 246 -0.59 8.00 0.22
N ALA A 247 0.06 6.84 0.05
CA ALA A 247 0.97 6.27 1.02
C ALA A 247 1.83 5.16 0.41
N SER A 248 2.93 4.83 1.09
CA SER A 248 3.66 3.56 0.90
C SER A 248 3.90 2.94 2.26
N VAL A 249 3.40 1.73 2.48
CA VAL A 249 3.51 1.00 3.75
C VAL A 249 4.24 -0.31 3.51
N VAL A 250 5.25 -0.59 4.32
CA VAL A 250 5.90 -1.91 4.40
C VAL A 250 5.74 -2.43 5.82
N ILE A 251 5.05 -3.55 5.96
CA ILE A 251 4.99 -4.28 7.22
C ILE A 251 6.08 -5.34 7.19
N GLU A 252 7.03 -5.18 8.10
CA GLU A 252 8.09 -6.15 8.35
C GLU A 252 7.62 -7.06 9.50
N GLY A 253 7.17 -8.27 9.12
CA GLY A 253 6.74 -9.32 10.05
C GLY A 253 7.92 -9.83 10.89
N VAL A 254 7.75 -10.92 11.63
CA VAL A 254 8.79 -11.45 12.52
C VAL A 254 9.21 -12.87 12.09
N ASN A 255 10.34 -13.37 12.57
CA ASN A 255 10.65 -14.79 12.39
C ASN A 255 9.75 -15.64 13.27
N GLN A 256 9.67 -16.93 12.94
CA GLN A 256 9.03 -17.90 13.83
C GLN A 256 9.72 -17.85 15.20
N ASP A 257 8.92 -17.77 16.26
CA ASP A 257 9.32 -17.70 17.68
C ASP A 257 9.82 -16.34 18.18
N ASP A 258 10.00 -15.35 17.30
CA ASP A 258 10.22 -13.96 17.72
C ASP A 258 8.94 -13.37 18.34
N ASN A 259 9.10 -12.35 19.21
CA ASN A 259 7.97 -11.64 19.79
C ASN A 259 7.17 -10.92 18.68
N PRO A 260 5.87 -11.24 18.46
CA PRO A 260 5.08 -10.63 17.39
C PRO A 260 4.91 -9.11 17.52
N MET A 261 5.04 -8.56 18.73
CA MET A 261 5.05 -7.12 18.98
C MET A 261 6.24 -6.40 18.33
N ALA A 262 7.24 -7.15 17.86
CA ALA A 262 8.37 -6.63 17.09
C ALA A 262 8.03 -6.35 15.61
N THR A 263 6.83 -6.71 15.15
CA THR A 263 6.33 -6.38 13.81
C THR A 263 6.38 -4.87 13.61
N THR A 264 7.07 -4.40 12.57
CA THR A 264 7.28 -2.97 12.32
C THR A 264 6.51 -2.54 11.08
N MET A 265 5.70 -1.49 11.19
CA MET A 265 5.02 -0.88 10.05
C MET A 265 5.76 0.38 9.60
N TRP A 266 6.62 0.25 8.59
CA TRP A 266 7.35 1.34 7.96
C TRP A 266 6.43 2.12 7.03
N THR A 267 6.15 3.38 7.37
CA THR A 267 5.05 4.15 6.74
C THR A 267 5.56 5.45 6.15
N VAL A 268 5.24 5.68 4.87
CA VAL A 268 5.33 6.99 4.21
C VAL A 268 3.90 7.48 3.93
N LEU A 269 3.48 8.60 4.52
CA LEU A 269 2.17 9.21 4.26
C LEU A 269 2.25 10.33 3.21
N GLY A 270 1.14 10.56 2.50
CA GLY A 270 1.04 11.51 1.41
C GLY A 270 1.63 10.96 0.11
N TYR A 271 2.14 11.84 -0.76
CA TYR A 271 2.81 11.41 -1.98
C TYR A 271 4.17 10.79 -1.65
N PRO A 272 4.41 9.48 -1.81
CA PRO A 272 5.60 8.84 -1.26
C PRO A 272 6.95 9.46 -1.71
N PRO A 273 7.12 9.89 -2.98
CA PRO A 273 8.32 10.62 -3.39
C PRO A 273 8.59 11.93 -2.63
N CYS A 274 7.54 12.56 -2.10
CA CYS A 274 7.62 13.77 -1.26
C CYS A 274 7.49 13.48 0.25
N GLY A 275 7.28 12.23 0.65
CA GLY A 275 7.17 11.83 2.04
C GLY A 275 8.50 11.38 2.65
N VAL A 276 8.47 11.08 3.94
CA VAL A 276 9.58 10.50 4.72
C VAL A 276 9.03 9.26 5.42
N VAL A 277 9.82 8.19 5.50
CA VAL A 277 9.40 6.98 6.22
C VAL A 277 9.48 7.18 7.72
N GLU A 278 8.47 6.71 8.42
CA GLU A 278 8.43 6.65 9.89
C GLU A 278 8.00 5.23 10.31
N PRO A 279 8.68 4.62 11.30
CA PRO A 279 8.25 3.33 11.84
C PRO A 279 7.08 3.50 12.81
N ALA A 280 6.14 2.56 12.76
CA ALA A 280 5.05 2.44 13.73
C ALA A 280 4.98 1.03 14.32
N TRP A 281 4.62 0.94 15.59
CA TRP A 281 4.48 -0.29 16.36
C TRP A 281 3.23 -0.26 17.25
N LEU A 282 2.85 -1.44 17.75
CA LEU A 282 1.65 -1.61 18.57
C LEU A 282 1.86 -1.29 20.06
N PHE A 283 3.10 -1.29 20.55
CA PHE A 283 3.37 -0.94 21.95
C PHE A 283 3.02 0.53 22.26
N ASP A 284 2.97 0.87 23.55
CA ASP A 284 2.57 2.21 23.99
C ASP A 284 3.48 3.30 23.41
N ASN A 285 2.87 4.35 22.86
CA ASN A 285 3.54 5.40 22.09
C ASN A 285 4.33 4.88 20.87
N GLY A 286 3.99 3.69 20.36
CA GLY A 286 4.62 3.06 19.22
C GLY A 286 4.22 3.67 17.87
N VAL A 287 3.12 4.43 17.81
CA VAL A 287 2.75 5.20 16.61
C VAL A 287 3.23 6.65 16.80
N PRO A 288 4.20 7.14 16.00
CA PRO A 288 4.66 8.52 16.09
C PRO A 288 3.54 9.53 15.83
N GLU A 289 3.51 10.62 16.59
CA GLU A 289 2.49 11.69 16.46
C GLU A 289 2.43 12.30 15.05
N CYS A 290 3.52 12.30 14.30
CA CYS A 290 3.52 12.78 12.92
C CYS A 290 2.69 11.90 11.96
N LEU A 291 2.41 10.65 12.32
CA LEU A 291 1.56 9.73 11.55
C LEU A 291 0.10 9.73 12.00
N ARG A 292 -0.19 10.21 13.20
CA ARG A 292 -1.54 10.22 13.80
C ARG A 292 -2.34 11.43 13.36
N ALA A 293 -3.67 11.37 13.46
CA ALA A 293 -4.48 12.57 13.24
C ALA A 293 -4.14 13.65 14.27
N ASP A 294 -3.76 14.84 13.78
CA ASP A 294 -3.67 16.02 14.62
C ASP A 294 -5.05 16.37 15.20
N SER A 295 -5.07 16.79 16.47
CA SER A 295 -6.31 17.08 17.21
C SER A 295 -7.14 18.26 16.67
N VAL A 296 -6.54 19.12 15.84
CA VAL A 296 -7.18 20.32 15.29
C VAL A 296 -7.60 20.07 13.85
N ILE A 297 -6.66 19.65 13.00
CA ILE A 297 -6.90 19.51 11.56
C ILE A 297 -7.36 18.11 11.14
N TRP A 298 -7.33 17.13 12.05
CA TRP A 298 -7.73 15.73 11.84
C TRP A 298 -6.92 15.00 10.76
N LYS A 299 -5.75 15.53 10.40
CA LYS A 299 -4.83 14.99 9.40
C LYS A 299 -3.47 14.73 10.01
N ALA A 300 -2.75 13.77 9.46
CA ALA A 300 -1.40 13.48 9.90
C ALA A 300 -0.42 14.58 9.47
N PRO A 301 0.40 15.15 10.39
CA PRO A 301 1.42 16.14 10.03
C PRO A 301 2.37 15.69 8.92
N ALA A 302 2.76 14.41 8.90
CA ALA A 302 3.60 13.85 7.84
C ALA A 302 2.91 13.88 6.46
N CYS A 303 1.60 13.62 6.43
CA CYS A 303 0.79 13.66 5.21
C CYS A 303 0.69 15.08 4.65
N GLU A 304 0.40 16.07 5.51
CA GLU A 304 0.29 17.47 5.09
C GLU A 304 1.64 18.03 4.61
N LYS A 305 2.74 17.69 5.28
CA LYS A 305 4.09 18.07 4.83
C LYS A 305 4.40 17.51 3.43
N SER A 306 4.10 16.23 3.20
CA SER A 306 4.27 15.60 1.90
C SER A 306 3.41 16.24 0.81
N LYS A 307 2.17 16.61 1.16
CA LYS A 307 1.21 17.27 0.26
C LYS A 307 1.66 18.67 -0.18
N ILE A 308 2.22 19.47 0.73
CA ILE A 308 2.80 20.77 0.39
C ILE A 308 3.91 20.60 -0.65
N LEU A 309 4.85 19.67 -0.42
CA LEU A 309 5.93 19.37 -1.35
C LEU A 309 5.40 18.81 -2.69
N LYS A 310 4.32 18.01 -2.67
CA LYS A 310 3.65 17.53 -3.89
C LYS A 310 3.15 18.67 -4.76
N GLN A 311 2.64 19.76 -4.18
CA GLN A 311 2.17 20.92 -4.95
C GLN A 311 3.30 21.59 -5.73
N GLU A 312 4.54 21.50 -5.25
CA GLU A 312 5.71 22.04 -5.95
C GLU A 312 6.11 21.22 -7.19
N VAL A 313 5.83 19.91 -7.17
CA VAL A 313 6.19 19.00 -8.28
C VAL A 313 5.04 18.82 -9.28
N PHE A 314 3.79 19.09 -8.86
CA PHE A 314 2.61 19.22 -9.72
C PHE A 314 2.01 20.64 -9.62
N PRO A 315 2.73 21.69 -10.08
CA PRO A 315 2.30 23.08 -9.89
C PRO A 315 1.22 23.53 -10.89
N ILE A 316 1.04 22.82 -12.01
CA ILE A 316 0.09 23.20 -13.06
C ILE A 316 -1.32 22.81 -12.64
N LYS A 317 -2.22 23.80 -12.47
CA LYS A 317 -3.62 23.59 -12.05
C LYS A 317 -4.65 23.73 -13.19
N ARG A 318 -4.22 24.25 -14.34
CA ARG A 318 -5.06 24.37 -15.55
C ARG A 318 -4.95 23.11 -16.41
N ASP A 319 -5.91 22.95 -17.31
CA ASP A 319 -5.97 21.86 -18.28
C ASP A 319 -5.80 20.48 -17.59
N ASN A 320 -4.98 19.60 -18.17
CA ASN A 320 -4.63 18.30 -17.59
C ASN A 320 -3.34 18.37 -16.75
N GLY A 321 -3.14 19.46 -16.01
CA GLY A 321 -1.89 19.75 -15.29
C GLY A 321 -1.43 18.66 -14.32
N GLN A 322 -2.36 17.90 -13.72
CA GLN A 322 -2.04 16.77 -12.85
C GLN A 322 -1.24 15.65 -13.53
N ASN A 323 -1.25 15.58 -14.86
CA ASN A 323 -0.54 14.56 -15.63
C ASN A 323 0.92 14.93 -15.90
N TYR A 324 1.40 16.09 -15.44
CA TYR A 324 2.76 16.57 -15.72
C TYR A 324 3.53 16.76 -14.42
N LEU A 325 4.55 15.92 -14.23
CA LEU A 325 5.41 15.94 -13.07
C LEU A 325 6.69 16.72 -13.38
N ASN A 326 7.03 17.69 -12.54
CA ASN A 326 8.35 18.31 -12.50
C ASN A 326 9.34 17.38 -11.79
N ILE A 327 9.92 16.44 -12.53
CA ILE A 327 10.79 15.41 -11.96
C ILE A 327 12.12 15.98 -11.47
N LYS A 328 12.61 17.07 -12.07
CA LYS A 328 13.83 17.75 -11.60
C LYS A 328 13.64 18.37 -10.21
N ARG A 329 12.51 19.04 -9.96
CA ARG A 329 12.16 19.54 -8.63
C ARG A 329 12.00 18.38 -7.66
N LEU A 330 11.30 17.33 -8.08
CA LEU A 330 11.10 16.15 -7.26
C LEU A 330 12.43 15.51 -6.83
N ASN A 331 13.39 15.36 -7.74
CA ASN A 331 14.70 14.75 -7.43
C ASN A 331 15.43 15.50 -6.30
N THR A 332 15.26 16.83 -6.22
CA THR A 332 15.83 17.65 -5.14
C THR A 332 15.18 17.33 -3.80
N ILE A 333 13.84 17.29 -3.77
CA ILE A 333 13.04 16.96 -2.57
C ILE A 333 13.34 15.52 -2.12
N ASN A 334 13.34 14.59 -3.07
CA ASN A 334 13.56 13.18 -2.87
C ASN A 334 14.92 12.93 -2.18
N LYS A 335 16.00 13.52 -2.69
CA LYS A 335 17.34 13.39 -2.09
C LYS A 335 17.39 13.79 -0.61
N GLN A 336 16.68 14.86 -0.23
CA GLN A 336 16.63 15.31 1.16
C GLN A 336 15.80 14.35 2.03
N ASN A 337 14.62 13.95 1.53
CA ASN A 337 13.71 13.08 2.25
C ASN A 337 14.24 11.65 2.40
N SER A 338 14.92 11.11 1.40
CA SER A 338 15.56 9.78 1.50
C SER A 338 16.68 9.79 2.53
N LYS A 339 17.48 10.86 2.63
CA LYS A 339 18.48 10.99 3.72
C LYS A 339 17.81 10.89 5.09
N GLN A 340 16.73 11.63 5.32
CA GLN A 340 15.97 11.54 6.57
C GLN A 340 15.38 10.13 6.78
N SER A 341 14.89 9.50 5.70
CA SER A 341 14.29 8.17 5.75
C SER A 341 15.30 7.12 6.21
N PHE A 342 16.54 7.15 5.73
CA PHE A 342 17.59 6.25 6.20
C PHE A 342 17.98 6.47 7.67
N GLU A 343 17.97 7.72 8.15
CA GLU A 343 18.15 8.00 9.58
C GLU A 343 16.98 7.42 10.41
N ASN A 344 15.75 7.51 9.90
CA ASN A 344 14.57 6.95 10.56
C ASN A 344 14.59 5.42 10.58
N TYR A 345 15.04 4.76 9.50
CA TYR A 345 15.31 3.32 9.49
C TYR A 345 16.29 2.92 10.59
N LYS A 346 17.45 3.59 10.65
CA LYS A 346 18.47 3.31 11.66
C LYS A 346 17.93 3.46 13.08
N LYS A 347 17.21 4.55 13.36
CA LYS A 347 16.56 4.77 14.66
C LYS A 347 15.51 3.71 14.96
N GLY A 348 14.70 3.34 13.98
CA GLY A 348 13.64 2.34 14.15
C GLY A 348 14.19 0.97 14.52
N TYR A 349 15.23 0.50 13.82
CA TYR A 349 15.90 -0.75 14.17
C TYR A 349 16.54 -0.70 15.57
N ALA A 350 17.17 0.42 15.93
CA ALA A 350 17.71 0.59 17.29
C ALA A 350 16.62 0.60 18.38
N THR A 351 15.42 1.11 18.09
CA THR A 351 14.27 1.09 18.99
C THR A 351 13.75 -0.33 19.18
N ILE A 352 13.52 -1.06 18.09
CA ILE A 352 12.93 -2.40 18.17
C ILE A 352 13.90 -3.41 18.80
N GLU A 353 15.20 -3.32 18.55
CA GLU A 353 16.20 -4.15 19.24
C GLU A 353 16.18 -3.95 20.76
N LYS A 354 16.03 -2.70 21.22
CA LYS A 354 15.92 -2.39 22.66
C LYS A 354 14.62 -2.91 23.25
N TYR A 355 13.54 -2.94 22.46
CA TYR A 355 12.25 -3.46 22.89
C TYR A 355 12.30 -4.99 23.02
N ILE A 356 12.89 -5.71 22.05
CA ILE A 356 13.00 -7.18 22.07
C ILE A 356 13.91 -7.69 23.20
N LYS A 357 14.94 -6.93 23.59
CA LYS A 357 15.87 -7.31 24.68
C LYS A 357 15.32 -7.11 26.09
N LYS A 358 14.18 -6.43 26.24
CA LYS A 358 13.49 -6.24 27.52
C LYS A 358 12.42 -7.31 27.67
#